data_AF-A0AAU5ZGU4-F1
#
_entry.id   AF-A0AAU5ZGU4-F1
#
_cell.length_a   1.000
_cell.length_b   1.000
_cell.length_c   1.000
_cell.angle_alpha   90.00
_cell.angle_beta   90.00
_cell.angle_gamma   90.00
#
_symmetry.space_group_name_H-M   'P 1'
#
loop_
_entity.id
_entity.type
_entity.pdbx_description
1 polymer ?
#
loop_
_entity_poly.entity_id
_entity_poly.type
_entity_poly.pdbx_seq_one_letter_code
_entity_poly.pdbx_strand_id
1 'polypeptide(L)'
;MTESMPPLLALVTAGSVLLLAALALVLVVGYLLGCRIWPYANCPRCSGSGKSGSPTRKSFRNCPRCKGTGRRTRIGRRLLDHHATRNR
;
A
#
# COMPACT_ATOMS: atom_id res chain seq x y z
N MET A 1 -24.48 -19.40 44.71
CA MET A 1 -23.10 -18.90 44.88
C MET A 1 -22.74 -18.18 43.59
N THR A 2 -22.32 -16.91 43.70
CA THR A 2 -21.54 -16.13 42.72
C THR A 2 -22.14 -15.82 41.33
N GLU A 3 -23.14 -14.93 41.30
CA GLU A 3 -23.60 -14.17 40.12
C GLU A 3 -22.80 -12.84 39.94
N SER A 4 -21.56 -12.76 40.44
CA SER A 4 -20.84 -11.49 40.63
C SER A 4 -19.61 -11.29 39.74
N MET A 5 -19.39 -12.14 38.72
CA MET A 5 -18.28 -12.01 37.78
C MET A 5 -18.49 -11.17 36.50
N PRO A 6 -19.64 -10.52 36.19
CA PRO A 6 -19.76 -9.81 34.91
C PRO A 6 -18.93 -8.52 34.77
N PRO A 7 -18.66 -7.69 35.81
CA PRO A 7 -18.04 -6.39 35.57
C PRO A 7 -16.54 -6.49 35.27
N LEU A 8 -15.84 -7.44 35.88
CA LEU A 8 -14.41 -7.65 35.65
C LEU A 8 -14.15 -8.19 34.23
N LEU A 9 -14.97 -9.14 33.77
CA LEU A 9 -14.88 -9.66 32.41
C LEU A 9 -15.25 -8.59 31.37
N ALA A 10 -16.22 -7.72 31.66
CA ALA A 10 -16.60 -6.60 30.80
C ALA A 10 -15.50 -5.53 30.69
N LEU A 11 -14.82 -5.20 31.80
CA LEU A 11 -13.70 -4.24 31.79
C LEU A 11 -12.48 -4.80 31.04
N VAL A 12 -12.18 -6.09 31.21
CA VAL A 12 -11.08 -6.76 30.50
C VAL A 12 -11.37 -6.87 28.99
N THR A 13 -12.62 -7.15 28.61
CA THR A 13 -13.01 -7.18 27.18
C THR A 13 -13.01 -5.79 26.56
N ALA A 14 -13.52 -4.76 27.26
CA ALA A 14 -13.46 -3.38 26.78
C ALA A 14 -12.01 -2.89 26.59
N GLY A 15 -11.12 -3.16 27.55
CA GLY A 15 -9.71 -2.81 27.48
C GLY A 15 -8.98 -3.51 26.34
N SER A 16 -9.20 -4.81 26.17
CA SER A 16 -8.59 -5.58 25.09
C SER A 16 -9.11 -5.18 23.70
N VAL A 17 -10.40 -4.84 23.56
CA VAL A 17 -10.96 -4.32 22.31
C VAL A 17 -10.31 -2.98 21.93
N LEU A 18 -10.13 -2.07 22.90
CA LEU A 18 -9.49 -0.78 22.64
C LEU A 18 -8.03 -0.96 22.17
N LEU A 19 -7.30 -1.88 22.82
CA LEU A 19 -5.92 -2.21 22.49
C LEU A 19 -5.81 -2.83 21.09
N LEU A 20 -6.70 -3.77 20.76
CA LEU A 20 -6.78 -4.38 19.43
C LEU A 20 -7.13 -3.34 18.35
N ALA A 21 -8.07 -2.44 18.63
CA ALA A 21 -8.43 -1.37 17.71
C ALA A 21 -7.27 -0.39 17.47
N ALA A 22 -6.55 0.00 18.53
CA ALA A 22 -5.37 0.84 18.41
C ALA A 22 -4.25 0.16 17.59
N LEU A 23 -4.01 -1.13 17.83
CA LEU A 23 -3.00 -1.90 17.12
C LEU A 23 -3.36 -2.07 15.64
N ALA A 24 -4.63 -2.36 15.34
CA ALA A 24 -5.15 -2.39 13.97
C ALA A 24 -4.98 -1.04 13.27
N LEU A 25 -5.28 0.06 13.96
CA LEU A 25 -5.11 1.41 13.42
C LEU A 25 -3.64 1.68 13.07
N VAL A 26 -2.70 1.35 13.97
CA VAL A 26 -1.25 1.52 13.72
C VAL A 26 -0.81 0.70 12.51
N LEU A 27 -1.26 -0.55 12.38
CA LEU A 27 -0.94 -1.39 11.22
C LEU A 27 -1.47 -0.81 9.91
N VAL A 28 -2.73 -0.33 9.91
CA VAL A 28 -3.35 0.29 8.73
C VAL A 28 -2.61 1.57 8.35
N VAL A 29 -2.33 2.45 9.30
CA VAL A 29 -1.62 3.71 9.07
C VAL A 29 -0.20 3.44 8.60
N GLY A 30 0.52 2.50 9.23
CA GLY A 30 1.85 2.07 8.81
C GLY A 30 1.86 1.50 7.39
N TYR A 31 0.86 0.70 7.03
CA TYR A 31 0.71 0.18 5.67
C TYR A 31 0.45 1.28 4.64
N LEU A 32 -0.43 2.24 4.97
CA LEU A 32 -0.72 3.39 4.10
C LEU A 32 0.49 4.30 3.92
N LEU A 33 1.25 4.54 4.99
CA LEU A 33 2.53 5.27 4.96
C LEU A 33 3.54 4.53 4.08
N GLY A 34 3.71 3.22 4.24
CA GLY A 34 4.58 2.41 3.38
C GLY A 34 4.18 2.49 1.91
N CYS A 35 2.87 2.44 1.61
CA CYS A 35 2.34 2.64 0.26
C CYS A 35 2.62 4.04 -0.30
N ARG A 36 2.70 5.06 0.54
CA ARG A 36 3.04 6.44 0.15
C ARG A 36 4.53 6.66 -0.04
N ILE A 37 5.38 6.07 0.80
CA ILE A 37 6.84 6.22 0.71
C ILE A 37 7.39 5.44 -0.50
N TRP A 38 6.84 4.25 -0.78
CA TRP A 38 7.22 3.40 -1.91
C TRP A 38 6.09 3.22 -2.94
N PRO A 39 5.65 4.30 -3.61
CA PRO A 39 4.50 4.26 -4.51
C PRO A 39 4.82 3.61 -5.86
N TYR A 40 6.11 3.45 -6.19
CA TYR A 40 6.56 2.96 -7.48
C TYR A 40 7.27 1.60 -7.32
N ALA A 41 6.85 0.61 -8.10
CA ALA A 41 7.60 -0.62 -8.32
C ALA A 41 8.36 -0.52 -9.65
N ASN A 42 9.43 -1.30 -9.80
CA ASN A 42 10.09 -1.42 -11.10
C ASN A 42 9.12 -2.03 -12.11
N CYS A 43 9.15 -1.53 -13.35
CA CYS A 43 8.39 -2.15 -14.41
C CYS A 43 8.98 -3.55 -14.69
N PRO A 44 8.20 -4.65 -14.60
CA PRO A 44 8.74 -6.00 -14.74
C PRO A 44 9.22 -6.29 -16.16
N ARG A 45 8.82 -5.47 -17.14
CA ARG A 45 9.10 -5.69 -18.57
C ARG A 45 10.40 -5.03 -19.04
N CYS A 46 10.91 -4.06 -18.28
CA CYS A 46 12.21 -3.44 -18.54
C CYS A 46 13.11 -3.44 -17.29
N SER A 47 12.70 -4.13 -16.24
CA SER A 47 13.39 -4.24 -14.95
C SER A 47 13.85 -2.91 -14.35
N GLY A 48 13.08 -1.83 -14.56
CA GLY A 48 13.45 -0.48 -14.08
C GLY A 48 14.20 0.39 -15.09
N SER A 49 14.67 -0.16 -16.21
CA SER A 49 15.50 0.58 -17.19
C SER A 49 14.73 1.65 -17.98
N GLY A 50 13.40 1.54 -18.08
CA GLY A 50 12.57 2.42 -18.93
C GLY A 50 12.72 2.17 -20.43
N LYS A 51 13.75 1.43 -20.84
CA LYS A 51 14.10 1.12 -22.23
C LYS A 51 13.71 -0.31 -22.57
N SER A 52 13.22 -0.52 -23.79
CA SER A 52 13.17 -1.85 -24.43
C SER A 52 14.26 -1.92 -25.47
N GLY A 53 15.10 -2.96 -25.38
CA GLY A 53 16.18 -3.19 -26.34
C GLY A 53 15.62 -3.43 -27.75
N SER A 54 16.22 -2.80 -28.75
CA SER A 54 16.02 -3.16 -30.15
C SER A 54 16.84 -4.41 -30.48
N PRO A 55 16.33 -5.34 -31.34
CA PRO A 55 17.10 -6.49 -31.82
C PRO A 55 18.44 -6.12 -32.44
N THR A 56 18.57 -4.89 -32.95
CA THR A 56 19.81 -4.39 -33.58
C THR A 56 20.77 -3.66 -32.63
N ARG A 57 20.48 -3.58 -31.30
CA ARG A 57 21.24 -2.87 -30.23
C ARG A 57 21.64 -1.40 -30.48
N LYS A 58 21.47 -0.86 -31.70
CA LYS A 58 21.81 0.50 -32.11
C LYS A 58 20.71 1.53 -31.82
N SER A 59 19.52 1.08 -31.43
CA SER A 59 18.39 1.95 -31.08
C SER A 59 17.73 1.46 -29.80
N PHE A 60 17.37 2.39 -28.93
CA PHE A 60 16.54 2.12 -27.75
C PHE A 60 15.14 2.63 -28.04
N ARG A 61 14.14 1.78 -27.84
CA ARG A 61 12.75 2.23 -27.81
C ARG A 61 12.33 2.41 -26.35
N ASN A 62 11.47 3.38 -26.09
CA ASN A 62 10.82 3.48 -24.79
C ASN A 62 10.01 2.21 -24.54
N CYS A 63 10.10 1.65 -23.33
CA CYS A 63 9.30 0.50 -22.97
C CYS A 63 7.81 0.88 -23.09
N PRO A 64 7.01 0.21 -23.94
CA PRO A 64 5.63 0.62 -24.20
C PRO A 64 4.72 0.42 -22.98
N ARG A 65 5.12 -0.42 -22.01
CA ARG A 65 4.36 -0.64 -20.77
C ARG A 65 4.50 0.48 -19.75
N CYS A 66 5.69 1.06 -19.59
CA CYS A 66 5.94 2.16 -18.66
C CYS A 66 6.10 3.52 -19.37
N LYS A 67 5.98 3.55 -20.70
CA LYS A 67 6.16 4.74 -21.55
C LYS A 67 7.49 5.47 -21.28
N GLY A 68 8.57 4.73 -21.01
CA GLY A 68 9.89 5.32 -20.75
C GLY A 68 10.20 5.64 -19.28
N THR A 69 9.22 5.57 -18.37
CA THR A 69 9.42 5.96 -16.95
C THR A 69 10.21 4.93 -16.13
N GLY A 70 10.32 3.69 -16.59
CA GLY A 70 10.96 2.58 -15.85
C GLY A 70 10.19 2.11 -14.61
N ARG A 71 9.12 2.81 -14.22
CA ARG A 71 8.39 2.62 -12.97
C ARG A 71 6.93 2.28 -13.24
N ARG A 72 6.31 1.48 -12.37
CA ARG A 72 4.88 1.17 -12.35
C ARG A 72 4.31 1.63 -11.02
N THR A 73 3.23 2.39 -11.04
CA THR A 73 2.49 2.74 -9.83
C THR A 73 1.96 1.49 -9.12
N ARG A 74 2.30 1.30 -7.85
CA ARG A 74 1.71 0.28 -6.97
C ARG A 74 0.25 0.63 -6.68
N ILE A 75 -0.55 -0.39 -6.35
CA ILE A 75 -2.00 -0.26 -6.13
C ILE A 75 -2.30 0.75 -5.01
N GLY A 76 -1.48 0.79 -3.94
CA GLY A 76 -1.66 1.74 -2.84
C GLY A 76 -1.72 3.20 -3.30
N ARG A 77 -0.84 3.62 -4.22
CA ARG A 77 -0.86 4.98 -4.79
C ARG A 77 -2.09 5.23 -5.67
N ARG A 78 -2.56 4.22 -6.42
CA ARG A 78 -3.77 4.35 -7.25
C ARG A 78 -5.02 4.60 -6.42
N LEU A 79 -5.14 3.93 -5.27
CA LEU A 79 -6.27 4.12 -4.36
C LEU A 79 -6.23 5.54 -3.79
N LEU A 80 -5.06 6.00 -3.31
CA LEU A 80 -4.88 7.37 -2.82
C LEU A 80 -5.19 8.43 -3.87
N ASP A 81 -4.73 8.25 -5.11
CA ASP A 81 -4.99 9.19 -6.20
C ASP A 81 -6.48 9.17 -6.62
N HIS A 82 -7.15 8.00 -6.57
CA HIS A 82 -8.58 7.90 -6.86
C HIS A 82 -9.45 8.58 -5.78
N HIS A 83 -9.08 8.44 -4.50
CA HIS A 83 -9.76 9.18 -3.42
C HIS A 83 -9.54 10.70 -3.52
N ALA A 84 -8.33 11.13 -3.90
CA ALA A 84 -8.02 12.55 -4.07
C ALA A 84 -8.76 13.20 -5.26
N THR A 85 -9.03 12.44 -6.32
CA THR A 85 -9.77 12.93 -7.50
C THR A 85 -11.28 12.89 -7.33
N ARG A 86 -11.81 12.00 -6.48
CA ARG A 86 -13.25 11.91 -6.19
C ARG A 86 -13.75 13.01 -5.24
N ASN A 87 -12.86 13.57 -4.43
CA ASN A 87 -13.19 14.57 -3.41
C ASN A 87 -12.99 16.02 -3.90
N ARG A 88 -12.89 16.24 -5.21
CA ARG A 88 -12.61 17.52 -5.86
C ARG A 88 -13.69 17.81 -6.87
#